data_AF-A0A8C0HJ72-F1
#
_entry.id   AF-A0A8C0HJ72-F1
#
_cell.length_a   1.000
_cell.length_b   1.000
_cell.length_c   1.000
_cell.angle_alpha   90.00
_cell.angle_beta   90.00
_cell.angle_gamma   90.00
#
_symmetry.space_group_name_H-M   'P 1'
#
loop_
_entity.id
_entity.type
_entity.pdbx_description
1 polymer ?
#
loop_
_entity_poly.entity_id
_entity_poly.type
_entity_poly.pdbx_seq_one_letter_code
_entity_poly.pdbx_strand_id
1 'polypeptide(L)'
;MLQKKKAVLVDGVVLNGPIMDSKAGEKFVEEACNIIMEEVIQKAGDVTEKVCEWRAPETLKQILDLEMRDAGESHQKLLQLCRDVIQYSVKTSHPRFFNQLYAGIDYYSLVARFITEALNPSHAFWNNSFFCTLPPSNFCFQCYRGGRNCAGIWERKQSGLAE
;
A
#
# COMPACT_ATOMS: atom_id res chain seq x y z
N MET A 1 -13.27 -31.55 18.80
CA MET A 1 -14.67 -31.34 18.35
C MET A 1 -14.67 -30.19 17.36
N LEU A 2 -15.00 -30.43 16.09
CA LEU A 2 -15.15 -29.36 15.09
C LEU A 2 -16.36 -28.51 15.45
N GLN A 3 -16.16 -27.22 15.73
CA GLN A 3 -17.25 -26.27 15.86
C GLN A 3 -17.92 -26.09 14.49
N LYS A 4 -19.14 -26.62 14.32
CA LYS A 4 -20.01 -26.30 13.19
C LYS A 4 -20.37 -24.81 13.26
N LYS A 5 -19.78 -23.99 12.39
CA LYS A 5 -20.18 -22.59 12.21
C LYS A 5 -21.63 -22.56 11.68
N LYS A 6 -22.52 -21.82 12.36
CA LYS A 6 -23.93 -21.67 11.99
C LYS A 6 -24.03 -20.86 10.69
N ALA A 7 -24.75 -21.40 9.71
CA ALA A 7 -25.11 -20.67 8.51
C ALA A 7 -25.99 -19.46 8.87
N VAL A 8 -25.73 -18.32 8.25
CA VAL A 8 -26.56 -17.11 8.39
C VAL A 8 -27.72 -17.23 7.40
N LEU A 9 -28.95 -17.14 7.90
CA LEU A 9 -30.18 -17.13 7.12
C LEU A 9 -30.69 -15.69 7.02
N VAL A 10 -30.87 -15.18 5.80
CA VAL A 10 -31.60 -13.93 5.53
C VAL A 10 -32.74 -14.28 4.59
N ASP A 11 -33.97 -13.98 4.98
CA ASP A 11 -35.21 -14.25 4.21
C ASP A 11 -35.35 -15.68 3.66
N GLY A 12 -34.94 -16.68 4.46
CA GLY A 12 -35.02 -18.10 4.07
C GLY A 12 -33.96 -18.55 3.06
N VAL A 13 -33.07 -17.66 2.63
CA VAL A 13 -31.91 -17.98 1.80
C VAL A 13 -30.71 -18.30 2.69
N VAL A 14 -30.14 -19.49 2.50
CA VAL A 14 -28.87 -19.86 3.13
C VAL A 14 -27.75 -19.10 2.43
N LEU A 15 -27.19 -18.09 3.09
CA LEU A 15 -26.00 -17.42 2.61
C LEU A 15 -24.79 -18.32 2.89
N ASN A 16 -24.49 -19.23 1.96
CA ASN A 16 -23.22 -19.97 1.90
C ASN A 16 -22.09 -19.08 1.33
N GLY A 17 -22.06 -17.80 1.70
CA GLY A 17 -20.91 -16.95 1.41
C GLY A 17 -19.74 -17.36 2.30
N PRO A 18 -18.47 -17.17 1.89
CA PRO A 18 -17.36 -17.32 2.80
C PRO A 18 -17.63 -16.41 4.00
N ILE A 19 -17.77 -17.01 5.18
CA ILE A 19 -17.73 -16.26 6.44
C ILE A 19 -16.28 -15.79 6.55
N MET A 20 -15.97 -14.66 5.92
CA MET A 20 -14.70 -13.98 6.13
C MET A 20 -14.57 -13.78 7.63
N ASP A 21 -13.50 -14.32 8.20
CA ASP A 21 -13.14 -14.03 9.58
C ASP A 21 -12.68 -12.56 9.63
N SER A 22 -13.63 -11.65 9.84
CA SER A 22 -13.38 -10.20 9.82
C SER A 22 -12.26 -9.82 10.78
N LYS A 23 -12.15 -10.51 11.92
CA LYS A 23 -11.09 -10.29 12.91
C LYS A 23 -9.72 -10.72 12.38
N ALA A 24 -9.64 -11.82 11.65
CA ALA A 24 -8.39 -12.22 11.00
C ALA A 24 -7.97 -11.21 9.93
N GLY A 25 -8.92 -10.68 9.17
CA GLY A 25 -8.68 -9.62 8.18
C GLY A 25 -8.21 -8.32 8.81
N GLU A 26 -8.91 -7.82 9.84
CA GLU A 26 -8.53 -6.63 10.61
C GLU A 26 -7.12 -6.75 11.19
N LYS A 27 -6.81 -7.91 11.80
CA LYS A 27 -5.47 -8.20 12.33
C LYS A 27 -4.39 -8.19 11.24
N PHE A 28 -4.70 -8.74 10.07
CA PHE A 28 -3.75 -8.74 8.95
C PHE A 28 -3.43 -7.32 8.50
N VAL A 29 -4.44 -6.45 8.38
CA VAL A 29 -4.26 -5.04 8.04
C VAL A 29 -3.39 -4.33 9.08
N GLU A 30 -3.66 -4.54 10.37
CA GLU A 30 -2.87 -3.95 11.46
C GLU A 30 -1.39 -4.37 11.38
N GLU A 31 -1.12 -5.66 11.29
CA GLU A 31 0.26 -6.18 11.24
C GLU A 31 0.99 -5.78 9.94
N ALA A 32 0.29 -5.73 8.80
CA ALA A 32 0.85 -5.24 7.54
C ALA A 32 1.18 -3.74 7.61
N CYS A 33 0.32 -2.93 8.23
CA CYS A 33 0.59 -1.51 8.46
C CYS A 33 1.82 -1.29 9.35
N ASN A 34 2.01 -2.12 10.39
CA ASN A 34 3.22 -2.07 11.20
C ASN A 34 4.48 -2.38 10.38
N ILE A 35 4.43 -3.40 9.51
CA ILE A 35 5.54 -3.71 8.59
C ILE A 35 5.84 -2.52 7.68
N ILE A 36 4.82 -1.87 7.10
CA ILE A 36 5.02 -0.69 6.24
C ILE A 36 5.65 0.47 7.03
N MET A 37 5.21 0.69 8.26
CA MET A 37 5.75 1.72 9.13
C MET A 37 7.25 1.50 9.39
N GLU A 38 7.61 0.29 9.82
CA GLU A 38 8.99 -0.08 10.20
C GLU A 38 9.92 -0.18 8.98
N GLU A 39 9.49 -0.85 7.90
CA GLU A 39 10.38 -1.23 6.79
C GLU A 39 10.38 -0.23 5.62
N VAL A 40 9.41 0.68 5.56
CA VAL A 40 9.28 1.67 4.47
C VAL A 40 9.36 3.09 4.99
N ILE A 41 8.49 3.45 5.94
CA ILE A 41 8.33 4.85 6.37
C ILE A 41 9.52 5.31 7.22
N GLN A 42 9.89 4.53 8.25
CA GLN A 42 10.99 4.88 9.16
C GLN A 42 12.36 4.83 8.45
N LYS A 43 12.53 3.90 7.49
CA LYS A 43 13.77 3.72 6.73
C LYS A 43 13.90 4.62 5.50
N ALA A 44 12.86 5.37 5.13
CA ALA A 44 12.83 6.14 3.88
C ALA A 44 13.99 7.14 3.73
N GLY A 45 14.43 7.76 4.82
CA GLY A 45 15.52 8.74 4.83
C GLY A 45 16.89 8.16 5.22
N ASP A 46 16.97 6.86 5.52
CA ASP A 46 18.20 6.24 6.00
C ASP A 46 19.17 5.99 4.84
N VAL A 47 20.28 6.71 4.85
CA VAL A 47 21.36 6.60 3.87
C VAL A 47 22.31 5.44 4.17
N THR A 48 22.10 4.65 5.20
CA THR A 48 22.86 3.42 5.44
C THR A 48 22.20 2.21 4.79
N GLU A 49 20.89 2.32 4.49
CA GLU A 49 20.11 1.30 3.80
C GLU A 49 20.48 1.18 2.31
N LYS A 50 20.16 0.00 1.75
CA LYS A 50 20.32 -0.24 0.32
C LYS A 50 19.13 0.33 -0.46
N VAL A 51 19.42 0.98 -1.59
CA VAL A 51 18.38 1.45 -2.54
C VAL A 51 17.60 0.27 -3.13
N CYS A 52 18.25 -0.88 -3.33
CA CYS A 52 17.64 -2.10 -3.84
C CYS A 52 18.53 -3.29 -3.48
N GLU A 53 17.94 -4.37 -2.95
CA GLU A 53 18.62 -5.66 -2.81
C GLU A 53 18.45 -6.46 -4.11
N TRP A 54 19.33 -6.21 -5.08
CA TRP A 54 19.20 -6.85 -6.39
C TRP A 54 19.37 -8.37 -6.31
N ARG A 55 18.52 -9.08 -7.06
CA ARG A 55 18.53 -10.52 -7.27
C ARG A 55 18.12 -10.82 -8.71
N ALA A 56 18.61 -11.94 -9.25
CA ALA A 56 18.20 -12.40 -10.57
C ALA A 56 16.71 -12.78 -10.58
N PRO A 57 15.99 -12.63 -11.71
CA PRO A 57 14.57 -12.96 -11.80
C PRO A 57 14.23 -14.38 -11.36
N GLU A 58 15.08 -15.35 -11.69
CA GLU A 58 14.91 -16.76 -11.33
C GLU A 58 14.98 -16.97 -9.82
N THR A 59 15.91 -16.27 -9.16
CA THR A 59 16.04 -16.29 -7.69
C THR A 59 14.86 -15.60 -7.03
N LEU A 60 14.38 -14.46 -7.56
CA LEU A 60 13.21 -13.77 -7.00
C LEU A 60 11.94 -14.59 -7.09
N LYS A 61 11.73 -15.33 -8.19
CA LYS A 61 10.61 -16.26 -8.34
C LYS A 61 10.61 -17.33 -7.25
N GLN A 62 11.77 -17.87 -6.92
CA GLN A 62 11.93 -18.87 -5.87
C GLN A 62 11.70 -18.28 -4.47
N ILE A 63 12.16 -17.05 -4.22
CA ILE A 63 11.98 -16.37 -2.93
C ILE A 63 10.51 -16.01 -2.69
N LEU A 64 9.85 -15.41 -3.68
CA LEU A 64 8.51 -14.86 -3.50
C LEU A 64 7.38 -15.89 -3.68
N ASP A 65 7.62 -17.02 -4.35
CA ASP A 65 6.63 -18.11 -4.55
C ASP A 65 5.24 -17.57 -4.95
N LEU A 66 5.17 -16.75 -6.01
CA LEU A 66 3.95 -16.04 -6.43
C LEU A 66 2.96 -16.92 -7.22
N GLU A 67 3.11 -18.25 -7.18
CA GLU A 67 2.20 -19.16 -7.86
C GLU A 67 0.84 -19.23 -7.14
N MET A 68 -0.24 -19.00 -7.88
CA MET A 68 -1.59 -19.11 -7.34
C MET A 68 -1.99 -20.58 -7.22
N ARG A 69 -2.42 -20.98 -6.01
CA ARG A 69 -2.87 -22.33 -5.68
C ARG A 69 -4.35 -22.32 -5.32
N ASP A 70 -5.02 -23.48 -5.40
CA ASP A 70 -6.43 -23.61 -5.03
C ASP A 70 -6.69 -23.36 -3.54
N ALA A 71 -5.69 -23.63 -2.69
CA ALA A 71 -5.72 -23.34 -1.26
C ALA A 71 -5.05 -22.01 -0.95
N GLY A 72 -5.64 -21.25 -0.03
CA GLY A 72 -5.04 -20.03 0.50
C GLY A 72 -3.80 -20.32 1.38
N GLU A 73 -2.97 -19.30 1.54
CA GLU A 73 -1.78 -19.37 2.38
C GLU A 73 -2.07 -18.96 3.83
N SER A 74 -1.21 -19.39 4.76
CA SER A 74 -1.35 -19.00 6.17
C SER A 74 -1.09 -17.51 6.39
N HIS A 75 -1.71 -16.95 7.43
CA HIS A 75 -1.53 -15.56 7.86
C HIS A 75 -0.06 -15.15 7.98
N GLN A 76 0.76 -15.98 8.62
CA GLN A 76 2.19 -15.71 8.80
C GLN A 76 2.97 -15.73 7.48
N LYS A 77 2.63 -16.65 6.56
CA LYS A 77 3.27 -16.71 5.25
C LYS A 77 2.93 -15.47 4.41
N LEU A 78 1.70 -14.96 4.49
CA LEU A 78 1.31 -13.71 3.83
C LEU A 78 2.07 -12.50 4.38
N LEU A 79 2.24 -12.40 5.70
CA LEU A 79 3.04 -11.33 6.31
C LEU A 79 4.53 -11.44 5.95
N GLN A 80 5.06 -12.65 5.84
CA GLN A 80 6.43 -12.86 5.34
C GLN A 80 6.56 -12.40 3.89
N LEU A 81 5.58 -12.73 3.05
CA LEU A 81 5.53 -12.27 1.67
C LEU A 81 5.51 -10.74 1.57
N CYS A 82 4.76 -10.04 2.45
CA CYS A 82 4.81 -8.58 2.53
C CYS A 82 6.23 -8.06 2.80
N ARG A 83 6.95 -8.66 3.74
CA ARG A 83 8.34 -8.29 4.06
C ARG A 83 9.27 -8.54 2.90
N ASP A 84 9.17 -9.71 2.27
CA ASP A 84 10.03 -10.09 1.15
C ASP A 84 9.80 -9.16 -0.05
N VAL A 85 8.54 -8.87 -0.39
CA VAL A 85 8.19 -7.90 -1.43
C VAL A 85 8.80 -6.54 -1.12
N ILE A 86 8.70 -6.06 0.12
CA ILE A 86 9.29 -4.78 0.52
C ILE A 86 10.82 -4.84 0.40
N GLN A 87 11.46 -5.90 0.88
CA GLN A 87 12.92 -6.06 0.91
C GLN A 87 13.54 -6.04 -0.50
N TYR A 88 12.94 -6.78 -1.43
CA TYR A 88 13.47 -6.94 -2.79
C TYR A 88 12.95 -5.89 -3.78
N SER A 89 12.04 -5.01 -3.35
CA SER A 89 11.60 -3.86 -4.14
C SER A 89 12.61 -2.70 -4.09
N VAL A 90 12.68 -1.95 -5.19
CA VAL A 90 13.47 -0.70 -5.25
C VAL A 90 12.85 0.35 -4.31
N LYS A 91 13.67 0.92 -3.43
CA LYS A 91 13.28 1.95 -2.46
C LYS A 91 13.28 3.32 -3.12
N THR A 92 12.19 3.67 -3.80
CA THR A 92 12.08 4.98 -4.49
C THR A 92 12.08 6.18 -3.53
N SER A 93 11.80 5.94 -2.25
CA SER A 93 11.88 6.95 -1.19
C SER A 93 13.30 7.26 -0.73
N HIS A 94 14.27 6.40 -1.05
CA HIS A 94 15.64 6.51 -0.56
C HIS A 94 16.35 7.78 -1.13
N PRO A 95 17.12 8.55 -0.34
CA PRO A 95 17.69 9.84 -0.78
C PRO A 95 18.65 9.76 -1.97
N ARG A 96 19.28 8.61 -2.17
CA ARG A 96 20.16 8.29 -3.31
C ARG A 96 19.46 7.64 -4.53
N PHE A 97 18.13 7.66 -4.59
CA PHE A 97 17.39 7.17 -5.76
C PHE A 97 17.21 8.29 -6.79
N PHE A 98 17.91 8.22 -7.93
CA PHE A 98 17.90 9.24 -8.99
C PHE A 98 17.51 8.70 -10.37
N ASN A 99 17.01 7.46 -10.44
CA ASN A 99 16.76 6.78 -11.71
C ASN A 99 15.55 7.33 -12.48
N GLN A 100 14.65 8.04 -11.80
CA GLN A 100 13.38 8.48 -12.36
C GLN A 100 13.14 9.98 -12.11
N LEU A 101 12.12 10.53 -12.78
CA LEU A 101 11.67 11.91 -12.56
C LEU A 101 10.91 12.11 -11.24
N TYR A 102 10.71 11.06 -10.46
CA TYR A 102 10.11 11.07 -9.13
C TYR A 102 11.03 10.37 -8.12
N ALA A 103 11.04 10.84 -6.88
CA ALA A 103 11.75 10.24 -5.76
C ALA A 103 11.20 10.77 -4.43
N GLY A 104 11.57 10.10 -3.34
CA GLY A 104 11.19 10.51 -2.00
C GLY A 104 9.81 10.01 -1.57
N ILE A 105 9.41 10.41 -0.38
CA ILE A 105 8.12 10.08 0.23
C ILE A 105 7.49 11.37 0.77
N ASP A 106 6.25 11.64 0.36
CA ASP A 106 5.43 12.69 0.96
C ASP A 106 4.43 12.02 1.91
N TYR A 107 4.62 12.21 3.21
CA TYR A 107 3.85 11.50 4.24
C TYR A 107 2.35 11.83 4.19
N TYR A 108 1.99 13.08 3.88
CA TYR A 108 0.59 13.50 3.77
C TYR A 108 -0.12 12.86 2.58
N SER A 109 0.56 12.83 1.42
CA SER A 109 0.08 12.15 0.22
C SER A 109 -0.01 10.64 0.44
N LEU A 110 0.90 10.03 1.21
CA LEU A 110 0.82 8.61 1.56
C LEU A 110 -0.43 8.28 2.36
N VAL A 111 -0.74 9.08 3.39
CA VAL A 111 -1.98 8.89 4.18
C VAL A 111 -3.21 9.09 3.30
N ALA A 112 -3.22 10.09 2.41
CA ALA A 112 -4.31 10.28 1.47
C ALA A 112 -4.50 9.06 0.55
N ARG A 113 -3.42 8.42 0.11
CA ARG A 113 -3.46 7.17 -0.66
C ARG A 113 -4.06 6.03 0.18
N PHE A 114 -3.63 5.82 1.42
CA PHE A 114 -4.22 4.79 2.29
C PHE A 114 -5.72 4.98 2.50
N ILE A 115 -6.18 6.22 2.73
CA ILE A 115 -7.61 6.52 2.86
C ILE A 115 -8.35 6.19 1.56
N THR A 116 -7.80 6.60 0.42
CA THR A 116 -8.42 6.39 -0.90
C THR A 116 -8.55 4.89 -1.21
N GLU A 117 -7.49 4.12 -0.98
CA GLU A 117 -7.48 2.66 -1.19
C GLU A 117 -8.42 1.94 -0.22
N ALA A 118 -8.48 2.36 1.05
CA ALA A 118 -9.38 1.75 2.05
C ALA A 118 -10.86 2.01 1.74
N LEU A 119 -11.20 3.17 1.17
CA LEU A 119 -12.56 3.49 0.75
C LEU A 119 -12.95 2.83 -0.59
N ASN A 120 -11.96 2.41 -1.40
CA ASN A 120 -12.11 1.80 -2.72
C ASN A 120 -13.26 2.42 -3.56
N PRO A 121 -13.27 3.75 -3.78
CA PRO A 121 -14.38 4.40 -4.47
C PRO A 121 -14.34 4.12 -5.98
N SER A 122 -15.51 3.86 -6.58
CA SER A 122 -15.61 3.75 -8.05
C SER A 122 -15.68 5.13 -8.69
N HIS A 123 -14.84 5.39 -9.69
CA HIS A 123 -14.91 6.61 -10.52
C HIS A 123 -16.10 6.65 -11.49
N ALA A 124 -16.84 5.55 -11.63
CA ALA A 124 -17.88 5.40 -12.65
C ALA A 124 -19.13 6.27 -12.40
N PHE A 125 -19.43 6.60 -11.15
CA PHE A 125 -20.65 7.32 -10.78
C PHE A 125 -20.36 8.42 -9.77
N TRP A 126 -20.44 9.68 -10.22
CA TRP A 126 -20.12 10.90 -9.46
C TRP A 126 -20.92 11.09 -8.16
N ASN A 127 -22.04 10.38 -8.01
CA ASN A 127 -22.94 10.44 -6.85
C ASN A 127 -22.58 9.45 -5.73
N ASN A 128 -21.71 8.46 -5.98
CA ASN A 128 -21.48 7.36 -5.04
C ASN A 128 -20.22 7.53 -4.17
N SER A 129 -19.45 8.60 -4.33
CA SER A 129 -18.31 8.86 -3.43
C SER A 129 -17.98 10.35 -3.32
N PHE A 130 -17.86 10.85 -2.09
CA PHE A 130 -17.41 12.21 -1.75
C PHE A 130 -16.09 12.58 -2.44
N PHE A 131 -15.25 11.59 -2.70
CA PHE A 131 -13.96 11.74 -3.37
C PHE A 131 -14.06 12.04 -4.88
N CYS A 132 -15.19 11.70 -5.51
CA CYS A 132 -15.47 12.02 -6.92
C CYS A 132 -16.30 13.29 -7.08
N THR A 133 -17.03 13.72 -6.03
CA THR A 133 -17.86 14.94 -6.05
C THR A 133 -17.05 16.21 -5.85
N LEU A 134 -15.99 16.15 -5.03
CA LEU A 134 -14.94 17.16 -5.02
C LEU A 134 -13.82 16.69 -5.94
N PRO A 135 -13.17 17.55 -6.73
CA PRO A 135 -12.10 17.10 -7.59
C PRO A 135 -11.05 16.41 -6.69
N PRO A 136 -10.58 15.18 -7.03
CA PRO A 136 -9.56 14.44 -6.27
C PRO A 136 -8.31 15.28 -5.94
N SER A 137 -8.13 16.37 -6.68
CA SER A 137 -7.17 17.42 -6.40
C SER A 137 -7.34 18.01 -5.00
N ASN A 138 -8.51 18.39 -4.50
CA ASN A 138 -8.57 19.31 -3.36
C ASN A 138 -8.10 18.72 -2.03
N PHE A 139 -8.44 17.47 -1.71
CA PHE A 139 -7.96 16.81 -0.49
C PHE A 139 -6.47 16.46 -0.60
N CYS A 140 -6.06 15.77 -1.68
CA CYS A 140 -4.64 15.48 -1.93
C CYS A 140 -3.78 16.75 -1.99
N PHE A 141 -4.30 17.84 -2.55
CA PHE A 141 -3.62 19.13 -2.66
C PHE A 141 -3.59 19.89 -1.34
N GLN A 142 -4.61 19.77 -0.48
CA GLN A 142 -4.53 20.27 0.90
C GLN A 142 -3.53 19.47 1.74
N CYS A 143 -3.52 18.15 1.64
CA CYS A 143 -2.52 17.29 2.26
C CYS A 143 -1.10 17.67 1.79
N TYR A 144 -0.92 17.85 0.48
CA TYR A 144 0.34 18.30 -0.12
C TYR A 144 0.77 19.69 0.38
N ARG A 145 -0.16 20.65 0.47
CA ARG A 145 0.11 22.01 1.00
C ARG A 145 0.38 22.04 2.50
N GLY A 146 -0.16 21.10 3.27
CA GLY A 146 0.13 20.95 4.71
C GLY A 146 1.59 20.58 4.98
N GLY A 147 2.24 19.87 4.05
CA GLY A 147 3.67 19.57 4.07
C GLY A 147 4.54 20.74 3.62
N ARG A 148 4.66 21.79 4.45
CA ARG A 148 5.49 22.98 4.16
C ARG A 148 6.98 22.70 3.84
N ASN A 149 7.46 21.47 4.05
CA ASN A 149 8.84 21.07 3.78
C ASN A 149 9.02 20.16 2.55
N CYS A 150 7.94 19.71 1.90
CA CYS A 150 8.01 18.75 0.79
C CYS A 150 8.04 19.42 -0.60
N ALA A 151 7.78 20.73 -0.67
CA ALA A 151 7.85 21.53 -1.90
C ALA A 151 9.27 21.62 -2.49
N GLY A 152 10.32 21.44 -1.66
CA GLY A 152 11.71 21.77 -2.01
C GLY A 152 12.43 20.83 -3.01
N ILE A 153 11.80 19.72 -3.43
CA ILE A 153 12.39 18.78 -4.41
C ILE A 153 11.77 18.95 -5.81
N TRP A 154 10.49 19.34 -5.90
CA TRP A 154 9.82 19.53 -7.20
C TRP A 154 9.93 20.97 -7.71
N GLU A 155 9.87 21.99 -6.84
CA GLU A 155 10.00 23.40 -7.26
C GLU A 155 11.38 23.74 -7.85
N ARG A 156 12.45 23.06 -7.41
CA ARG A 156 13.81 23.31 -7.94
C ARG A 156 14.06 22.80 -9.36
N LYS A 157 13.17 21.98 -9.93
CA LYS A 157 13.32 21.46 -11.30
C LYS A 157 12.49 22.22 -12.33
N GLN A 158 11.41 22.92 -11.94
CA GLN A 158 10.69 23.78 -12.89
C GLN A 158 11.43 25.09 -13.17
N SER A 159 12.22 25.61 -12.23
CA SER A 159 13.05 26.79 -12.46
C SER A 159 14.24 26.56 -13.40
N GLY A 160 14.52 25.32 -13.82
CA GLY A 160 15.59 24.98 -14.76
C GLY A 160 15.11 24.49 -16.14
N LEU A 161 13.80 24.53 -16.40
CA LEU A 161 13.21 24.26 -17.73
C LEU A 161 12.63 25.52 -18.38
N ALA A 162 12.95 26.68 -17.82
CA ALA A 162 12.60 28.00 -18.32
C ALA A 162 13.87 28.86 -18.50
N GLU A 163 14.91 28.28 -19.13
CA GLU A 163 15.95 29.00 -19.89
C GLU A 163 16.32 28.18 -21.13
#